data_AF-A0A1F3MZM1-F1
#
_entry.id   AF-A0A1F3MZM1-F1
#
_cell.length_a   1.000
_cell.length_b   1.000
_cell.length_c   1.000
_cell.angle_alpha   90.00
_cell.angle_beta   90.00
_cell.angle_gamma   90.00
#
_symmetry.space_group_name_H-M   'P 1'
#
loop_
_entity.id
_entity.type
_entity.pdbx_description
1 polymer ?
#
loop_
_entity_poly.entity_id
_entity_poly.type
_entity_poly.pdbx_seq_one_letter_code
_entity_poly.pdbx_strand_id
1 'polypeptide(L)' 'MDTKLTLYFDREVINKAKAFAAANNISLSRLTEFLYHNITSGHYKILEELPVADWVNLIAEGEP' A
#
# COMPACT_ATOMS: atom_id res chain seq x y z
N MET A 1 -4.16 10.54 -12.18
CA MET A 1 -5.27 11.50 -11.96
C MET A 1 -4.89 12.39 -10.80
N ASP A 2 -5.01 13.71 -10.96
CA ASP A 2 -4.58 14.71 -9.97
C ASP A 2 -5.70 14.93 -8.93
N THR A 3 -5.84 14.02 -7.97
CA THR A 3 -6.79 14.16 -6.86
C THR A 3 -6.04 14.04 -5.55
N LYS A 4 -6.13 15.08 -4.71
CA LYS A 4 -5.47 15.11 -3.41
C LYS A 4 -6.27 14.26 -2.42
N LEU A 5 -5.65 13.18 -1.95
CA LEU A 5 -6.19 12.35 -0.87
C LEU A 5 -5.64 12.83 0.48
N THR A 6 -6.53 13.09 1.44
CA THR A 6 -6.15 13.39 2.83
C THR A 6 -6.72 12.31 3.74
N LEU A 7 -5.85 11.59 4.44
CA LEU A 7 -6.21 10.48 5.32
C LEU A 7 -5.78 10.78 6.75
N TYR A 8 -6.61 10.39 7.71
CA TYR A 8 -6.26 10.39 9.11
C TYR A 8 -5.79 9.00 9.51
N PHE A 9 -4.59 8.89 10.06
CA PHE A 9 -4.00 7.63 10.49
C PHE A 9 -3.63 7.70 11.96
N ASP A 10 -3.65 6.53 12.59
CA ASP A 10 -2.91 6.34 13.83
C ASP A 10 -1.41 6.65 13.60
N ARG A 11 -0.79 7.31 14.58
CA ARG A 11 0.58 7.79 14.49
C ARG A 11 1.60 6.66 14.37
N GLU A 12 1.41 5.58 15.13
CA GLU A 12 2.31 4.44 15.12
C GLU A 12 2.21 3.69 13.78
N VAL A 13 0.99 3.55 13.27
CA VAL A 13 0.73 2.91 11.97
C VAL A 13 1.42 3.66 10.83
N ILE A 14 1.23 4.98 10.74
CA ILE A 14 1.84 5.77 9.65
C ILE A 14 3.37 5.81 9.74
N ASN A 15 3.95 5.78 10.94
CA ASN A 15 5.39 5.73 11.11
C ASN A 15 5.97 4.40 10.63
N LYS A 16 5.33 3.28 10.95
CA LYS A 16 5.73 1.95 10.44
C LYS A 16 5.62 1.87 8.92
N ALA A 17 4.52 2.37 8.35
CA ALA A 17 4.34 2.39 6.89
C ALA A 17 5.42 3.24 6.19
N LYS A 18 5.76 4.41 6.73
CA LYS A 18 6.85 5.25 6.21
C LYS A 18 8.21 4.56 6.29
N ALA A 19 8.51 3.91 7.41
CA ALA A 19 9.77 3.19 7.59
C ALA A 19 9.87 2.02 6.60
N PHE A 20 8.79 1.26 6.41
CA PHE A 20 8.73 0.19 5.41
C PHE A 20 8.95 0.73 4.00
N ALA A 21 8.23 1.79 3.61
CA ALA A 21 8.38 2.39 2.29
C ALA A 21 9.83 2.85 2.03
N ALA A 22 10.43 3.53 3.00
CA ALA A 22 11.82 3.99 2.91
C ALA A 22 12.82 2.83 2.81
N ALA A 23 12.64 1.77 3.59
CA ALA A 23 13.52 0.59 3.55
C ALA A 23 13.49 -0.13 2.20
N ASN A 24 12.36 -0.07 1.49
CA ASN A 24 12.18 -0.69 0.18
C ASN A 24 12.35 0.31 -0.98
N ASN A 25 12.91 1.50 -0.74
CA ASN A 25 13.13 2.54 -1.75
C ASN A 25 11.88 2.99 -2.53
N ILE A 26 10.71 2.94 -1.88
CA ILE A 26 9.44 3.40 -2.46
C ILE A 26 8.88 4.60 -1.69
N SER A 27 8.10 5.45 -2.35
CA SER A 27 7.35 6.50 -1.68
C SER A 27 6.06 5.95 -1.05
N LEU A 28 5.56 6.63 -0.02
CA LEU A 28 4.27 6.27 0.59
C LEU A 28 3.10 6.43 -0.40
N SER A 29 3.16 7.43 -1.28
CA SER A 29 2.15 7.59 -2.34
C SER A 29 2.15 6.41 -3.31
N ARG A 30 3.32 5.94 -3.73
CA ARG A 30 3.47 4.78 -4.62
C ARG A 30 2.94 3.51 -3.96
N LEU A 31 3.27 3.29 -2.68
CA LEU A 31 2.73 2.19 -1.89
C LEU A 31 1.19 2.23 -1.82
N THR A 32 0.64 3.42 -1.57
CA THR A 32 -0.82 3.60 -1.46
C THR A 32 -1.53 3.37 -2.79
N GLU A 33 -0.99 3.89 -3.89
CA GLU A 33 -1.53 3.64 -5.23
C GLU A 33 -1.46 2.17 -5.62
N PHE A 34 -0.35 1.49 -5.31
CA PHE A 34 -0.20 0.05 -5.57
C PHE A 34 -1.26 -0.76 -4.82
N LEU A 35 -1.52 -0.43 -3.55
CA LEU A 35 -2.58 -1.07 -2.78
C LEU A 35 -3.95 -0.82 -3.40
N TYR A 36 -4.28 0.42 -3.79
CA TYR A 36 -5.56 0.69 -4.45
C TYR A 36 -5.70 -0.05 -5.78
N HIS A 37 -4.64 -0.12 -6.59
CA HIS A 37 -4.64 -0.87 -7.83
C HIS A 37 -4.98 -2.35 -7.59
N ASN A 38 -4.29 -2.98 -6.64
CA ASN A 38 -4.51 -4.39 -6.30
C ASN A 38 -5.89 -4.67 -5.68
N ILE A 39 -6.40 -3.76 -4.85
CA ILE A 39 -7.77 -3.87 -4.32
C ILE A 39 -8.79 -3.88 -5.48
N THR A 40 -8.58 -3.04 -6.49
CA THR A 40 -9.50 -2.93 -7.63
C THR A 40 -9.27 -3.95 -8.75
N SER A 41 -8.13 -4.67 -8.76
CA SER A 41 -7.81 -5.64 -9.80
C SER A 41 -8.44 -7.02 -9.57
N GLY A 42 -8.84 -7.32 -8.34
CA GLY A 42 -9.53 -8.56 -7.97
C GLY A 42 -11.01 -8.37 -7.65
N HIS A 43 -11.73 -9.49 -7.52
CA HIS A 43 -13.14 -9.52 -7.09
C HIS A 43 -13.25 -9.79 -5.59
N TYR A 44 -12.62 -8.95 -4.77
CA TYR A 44 -12.70 -9.05 -3.31
C TYR A 44 -13.97 -8.37 -2.82
N LYS A 45 -14.74 -9.06 -1.97
CA LYS A 45 -16.02 -8.55 -1.43
C LYS A 45 -15.86 -7.89 -0.07
N ILE A 46 -14.85 -8.30 0.69
CA ILE A 46 -14.55 -7.78 2.03
C ILE A 46 -13.04 -7.62 2.23
N LEU A 47 -12.65 -6.82 3.22
CA LEU A 47 -11.25 -6.44 3.45
C LEU A 47 -10.37 -7.64 3.79
N GLU A 48 -10.94 -8.64 4.47
CA GLU A 48 -10.26 -9.85 4.94
C GLU A 48 -9.88 -10.80 3.79
N GLU A 49 -10.49 -10.63 2.61
CA GLU A 49 -10.14 -11.39 1.41
C GLU A 49 -8.92 -10.81 0.68
N LEU A 50 -8.46 -9.60 1.08
CA LEU A 50 -7.32 -8.95 0.43
C LEU A 50 -6.01 -9.65 0.82
N PRO A 51 -5.22 -10.17 -0.14
CA PRO A 51 -3.92 -10.76 0.12
C PRO A 51 -2.85 -9.67 0.35
N VAL A 52 -3.05 -8.82 1.37
CA VAL A 52 -2.20 -7.66 1.66
C VAL A 52 -0.75 -8.08 1.90
N ALA A 53 -0.54 -9.22 2.57
CA ALA A 53 0.81 -9.73 2.82
C ALA A 53 1.56 -10.06 1.53
N ASP A 54 0.89 -10.72 0.59
CA ASP A 54 1.49 -11.11 -0.69
C ASP A 54 1.84 -9.88 -1.53
N TRP A 55 0.95 -8.88 -1.55
CA TRP A 55 1.19 -7.61 -2.23
C TRP A 55 2.37 -6.83 -1.66
N VAL A 56 2.50 -6.81 -0.34
CA VAL A 56 3.62 -6.15 0.33
C VAL A 56 4.95 -6.81 -0.03
N ASN A 57 4.97 -8.14 -0.16
CA ASN A 57 6.15 -8.90 -0.56
C ASN A 57 6.56 -8.60 -2.01
N LEU A 58 5.61 -8.52 -2.95
CA LEU A 58 5.89 -8.15 -4.35
C LEU A 58 6.64 -6.82 -4.48
N ILE A 59 6.27 -5.83 -3.65
CA ILE A 59 6.95 -4.52 -3.66
C ILE A 59 8.34 -4.61 -3.03
N ALA A 60 8.50 -5.38 -1.97
CA ALA A 60 9.78 -5.56 -1.29
C ALA A 60 10.80 -6.29 -2.18
N GLU A 61 10.32 -7.20 -3.03
CA GLU A 61 11.14 -7.95 -3.99
C GLU A 61 11.50 -7.13 -5.24
N GLY A 62 10.88 -5.95 -5.43
CA GLY A 62 11.18 -5.04 -6.53
C GLY A 62 10.71 -5.55 -7.90
N GLU A 63 9.77 -6.51 -7.93
CA GLU A 63 9.17 -6.91 -9.20
C GLU A 63 8.25 -5.80 -9.74
N PRO A 64 8.34 -5.49 -11.05
CA PRO A 64 7.69 -4.33 -11.68
C PRO A 64 6.16 -4.41 -11.77
#